data_AF-A0A9Q8Y3R0-F1
#
_entry.id   AF-A0A9Q8Y3R0-F1
#
_cell.length_a   1.000
_cell.length_b   1.000
_cell.length_c   1.000
_cell.angle_alpha   90.00
_cell.angle_beta   90.00
_cell.angle_gamma   90.00
#
_symmetry.space_group_name_H-M   'P 1'
#
loop_
_entity.id
_entity.type
_entity.pdbx_description
1 polymer ?
#
loop_
_entity_poly.entity_id
_entity_poly.type
_entity_poly.pdbx_seq_one_letter_code
_entity_poly.pdbx_strand_id
1 'polypeptide(L)'
;MCTEINGKQLKSSFWLDFSIAEYFGSKAILNYYYRAMQDWGTDVSYAKELVLVLNHKIAQYYEKMPLFAELYYDLWEKADEQCREYFSEPGREASLEEYFRFLD
;
A
#
# COMPACT_ATOMS: atom_id res chain seq x y z
N MET A 1 15.84 -7.59 3.20
CA MET A 1 14.44 -7.20 3.44
C MET A 1 14.35 -5.73 3.03
N CYS A 2 13.45 -5.35 2.12
CA CYS A 2 13.28 -3.92 1.82
C CYS A 2 12.62 -3.28 3.02
N THR A 3 13.32 -2.35 3.66
CA THR A 3 12.85 -1.64 4.85
C THR A 3 12.76 -0.14 4.58
N GLU A 4 13.07 0.29 3.35
CA GLU A 4 13.06 1.68 2.92
C GLU A 4 12.53 1.80 1.49
N ILE A 5 11.62 2.74 1.25
CA ILE A 5 11.13 3.10 -0.08
C ILE A 5 11.26 4.62 -0.26
N ASN A 6 11.96 5.06 -1.31
CA ASN A 6 12.23 6.49 -1.58
C ASN A 6 12.76 7.26 -0.34
N GLY A 7 13.71 6.69 0.42
CA GLY A 7 14.22 7.32 1.64
C GLY A 7 13.31 7.23 2.87
N LYS A 8 12.14 6.59 2.76
CA LYS A 8 11.18 6.43 3.85
C LYS A 8 11.32 5.05 4.48
N GLN A 9 11.73 5.03 5.75
CA GLN A 9 11.82 3.81 6.52
C GLN A 9 10.40 3.27 6.80
N LEU A 10 10.13 2.04 6.37
CA LEU A 10 8.89 1.33 6.65
C LEU A 10 8.94 0.78 8.07
N LYS A 11 7.84 0.94 8.81
CA LYS A 11 7.60 0.27 10.10
C LYS A 11 6.94 -1.09 9.90
N SER A 12 6.17 -1.25 8.83
CA SER A 12 5.49 -2.48 8.44
C SER A 12 6.40 -3.51 7.77
N SER A 13 5.93 -4.75 7.73
CA SER A 13 6.47 -5.82 6.90
C SER A 13 5.82 -5.90 5.52
N PHE A 14 4.96 -4.95 5.12
CA PHE A 14 4.11 -5.05 3.92
C PHE A 14 4.91 -5.42 2.68
N TRP A 15 6.06 -4.77 2.44
CA TRP A 15 6.88 -5.11 1.28
C TRP A 15 7.27 -6.59 1.24
N LEU A 16 7.78 -7.11 2.37
CA LEU A 16 8.20 -8.51 2.46
C LEU A 16 7.00 -9.43 2.33
N ASP A 17 5.90 -9.14 2.99
CA ASP A 17 4.73 -10.01 3.02
C ASP A 17 4.04 -10.08 1.66
N PHE A 18 3.91 -8.95 0.94
CA PHE A 18 3.48 -8.98 -0.46
C PHE A 18 4.48 -9.73 -1.34
N SER A 19 5.78 -9.56 -1.11
CA SER A 19 6.79 -10.32 -1.83
C SER A 19 6.67 -11.83 -1.60
N ILE A 20 6.29 -12.25 -0.39
CA ILE A 20 6.00 -13.66 -0.08
C ILE A 20 4.71 -14.10 -0.76
N ALA A 21 3.65 -13.29 -0.69
CA ALA A 21 2.35 -13.60 -1.29
C ALA A 21 2.43 -13.76 -2.81
N GLU A 22 3.28 -12.98 -3.49
CA GLU A 22 3.57 -13.10 -4.92
C GLU A 22 4.00 -14.53 -5.32
N TYR A 23 4.79 -15.22 -4.49
CA TYR A 23 5.20 -16.62 -4.75
C TYR A 23 4.01 -17.60 -4.72
N PHE A 24 2.92 -17.25 -4.03
CA PHE A 24 1.71 -18.06 -3.95
C PHE A 24 0.61 -17.60 -4.92
N GLY A 25 0.88 -16.58 -5.75
CA GLY A 25 0.01 -16.10 -6.80
C GLY A 25 -1.05 -15.09 -6.34
N SER A 26 -1.87 -14.64 -7.31
CA SER A 26 -2.83 -13.53 -7.15
C SER A 26 -3.81 -13.70 -5.99
N LYS A 27 -4.29 -14.93 -5.75
CA LYS A 27 -5.20 -15.22 -4.63
C LYS A 27 -4.54 -14.95 -3.26
N ALA A 28 -3.24 -15.23 -3.13
CA ALA A 28 -2.53 -14.96 -1.90
C ALA A 28 -2.28 -13.46 -1.70
N ILE A 29 -1.98 -12.73 -2.79
CA ILE A 29 -1.87 -11.26 -2.78
C ILE A 29 -3.18 -10.63 -2.29
N LEU A 30 -4.31 -11.03 -2.88
CA LEU A 30 -5.64 -10.56 -2.47
C LEU A 30 -5.94 -10.88 -1.01
N ASN A 31 -5.72 -12.13 -0.59
CA ASN A 31 -5.96 -12.54 0.79
C ASN A 31 -5.12 -11.74 1.78
N TYR A 32 -3.84 -11.50 1.46
CA TYR A 32 -2.97 -10.70 2.30
C TYR A 32 -3.42 -9.24 2.32
N TYR A 33 -3.76 -8.65 1.18
CA TYR A 33 -4.29 -7.28 1.12
C TYR A 33 -5.50 -7.11 2.05
N TYR A 34 -6.52 -7.97 1.95
CA TYR A 34 -7.71 -7.82 2.80
C TYR A 34 -7.42 -8.04 4.29
N ARG A 35 -6.48 -8.93 4.63
CA ARG A 35 -6.01 -9.08 6.01
C ARG A 35 -5.25 -7.86 6.49
N ALA A 36 -4.33 -7.36 5.67
CA ALA A 36 -3.62 -6.11 5.89
C ALA A 36 -4.68 -5.06 6.20
N MET A 37 -5.58 -4.70 5.25
CA MET A 37 -6.77 -3.82 5.41
C MET A 37 -7.54 -3.98 6.71
N GLN A 38 -7.80 -5.20 7.14
CA GLN A 38 -8.57 -5.48 8.35
C GLN A 38 -7.76 -5.22 9.64
N ASP A 39 -6.48 -5.62 9.68
CA ASP A 39 -5.67 -5.65 10.89
C ASP A 39 -5.27 -4.25 11.38
N TRP A 40 -4.98 -3.32 10.46
CA TRP A 40 -4.65 -1.92 10.78
C TRP A 40 -5.85 -1.00 11.02
N GLY A 41 -7.07 -1.33 10.55
CA GLY A 41 -8.28 -0.54 10.83
C GLY A 41 -8.14 0.96 10.59
N THR A 42 -7.85 1.73 11.66
CA THR A 42 -7.70 3.20 11.65
C THR A 42 -6.27 3.71 11.90
N ASP A 43 -5.23 2.85 11.91
CA ASP A 43 -3.84 3.31 12.07
C ASP A 43 -3.34 3.97 10.78
N VAL A 44 -3.39 5.30 10.84
CA VAL A 44 -2.96 6.24 9.82
C VAL A 44 -1.54 6.00 9.30
N SER A 45 -0.60 5.52 10.13
CA SER A 45 0.79 5.33 9.69
C SER A 45 0.92 4.13 8.77
N TYR A 46 0.27 3.03 9.12
CA TYR A 46 0.27 1.82 8.29
C TYR A 46 -0.52 2.01 7.00
N ALA A 47 -1.53 2.88 7.00
CA ALA A 47 -2.28 3.26 5.81
C ALA A 47 -1.40 3.77 4.68
N LYS A 48 -0.60 4.76 5.03
CA LYS A 48 0.26 5.47 4.10
C LYS A 48 1.36 4.53 3.60
N GLU A 49 1.92 3.70 4.48
CA GLU A 49 2.88 2.66 4.10
C GLU A 49 2.28 1.62 3.16
N LEU A 50 1.03 1.19 3.37
CA LEU A 50 0.37 0.23 2.48
C LEU A 50 0.21 0.82 1.08
N VAL A 51 -0.32 2.04 0.95
CA VAL A 51 -0.47 2.71 -0.35
C VAL A 51 0.87 2.89 -1.04
N LEU A 52 1.90 3.33 -0.30
CA LEU A 52 3.25 3.46 -0.83
C LEU A 52 3.77 2.12 -1.37
N VAL A 53 3.67 1.05 -0.58
CA VAL A 53 4.13 -0.28 -0.99
C VAL A 53 3.39 -0.76 -2.24
N LEU A 54 2.06 -0.64 -2.28
CA LEU A 54 1.25 -1.07 -3.43
C LEU A 54 1.65 -0.31 -4.70
N ASN A 55 1.83 1.02 -4.63
CA ASN A 55 2.29 1.82 -5.76
C ASN A 55 3.66 1.35 -6.28
N HIS A 56 4.61 1.09 -5.38
CA HIS A 56 5.92 0.59 -5.78
C HIS A 56 5.89 -0.85 -6.30
N LYS A 57 4.92 -1.68 -5.88
CA LYS A 57 4.67 -3.00 -6.47
C LYS A 57 4.15 -2.89 -7.91
N ILE A 58 3.30 -1.91 -8.23
CA ILE A 58 2.93 -1.62 -9.63
C ILE A 58 4.19 -1.35 -10.45
N ALA A 59 5.04 -0.42 -10.00
CA ALA A 59 6.29 -0.08 -10.68
C ALA A 59 7.23 -1.30 -10.83
N GLN A 60 7.31 -2.17 -9.82
CA GLN A 60 8.11 -3.40 -9.86
C GLN A 60 7.69 -4.34 -11.01
N TYR A 61 6.38 -4.41 -11.30
CA TYR A 61 5.78 -5.37 -12.22
C TYR A 61 5.34 -4.80 -13.57
N TYR A 62 5.30 -3.47 -13.73
CA TYR A 62 4.76 -2.77 -14.89
C TYR A 62 5.17 -3.38 -16.25
N GLU A 63 6.45 -3.70 -16.42
CA GLU A 63 6.96 -4.29 -17.67
C GLU A 63 7.16 -5.81 -17.62
N LYS A 64 7.10 -6.42 -16.43
CA LYS A 64 7.52 -7.82 -16.21
C LYS A 64 6.34 -8.78 -16.16
N MET A 65 5.24 -8.35 -15.56
CA MET A 65 4.06 -9.19 -15.33
C MET A 65 2.80 -8.31 -15.29
N PRO A 66 2.19 -8.03 -16.46
CA PRO A 66 1.04 -7.12 -16.55
C PRO A 66 -0.12 -7.50 -15.63
N LEU A 67 -0.39 -8.80 -15.46
CA LEU A 67 -1.45 -9.29 -14.57
C LEU A 67 -1.20 -8.92 -13.09
N PHE A 68 0.06 -8.87 -12.65
CA PHE A 68 0.38 -8.44 -11.28
C PHE A 68 0.34 -6.92 -11.18
N ALA A 69 0.82 -6.20 -12.19
CA ALA A 69 0.73 -4.74 -12.22
C ALA A 69 -0.74 -4.27 -12.16
N GLU A 70 -1.63 -4.89 -12.94
CA GLU A 70 -3.07 -4.63 -12.94
C GLU A 70 -3.70 -4.96 -11.57
N LEU A 71 -3.39 -6.13 -11.01
CA LEU A 71 -3.86 -6.48 -9.66
C LEU A 71 -3.39 -5.48 -8.60
N TYR A 72 -2.12 -5.08 -8.63
CA TYR A 72 -1.59 -4.09 -7.68
C TYR A 72 -2.20 -2.71 -7.90
N TYR A 73 -2.51 -2.34 -9.14
CA TYR A 73 -3.21 -1.10 -9.47
C TYR A 73 -4.61 -1.08 -8.83
N ASP A 74 -5.41 -2.14 -9.01
CA ASP A 74 -6.75 -2.24 -8.44
C ASP A 74 -6.74 -2.15 -6.90
N LEU A 75 -5.72 -2.74 -6.27
CA LEU A 75 -5.57 -2.71 -4.81
C LEU A 75 -5.05 -1.36 -4.31
N TRP A 76 -4.12 -0.75 -5.04
CA TRP A 76 -3.62 0.58 -4.75
C TRP A 76 -4.73 1.63 -4.84
N GLU A 77 -5.52 1.61 -5.90
CA GLU A 77 -6.61 2.57 -6.13
C GLU A 77 -7.62 2.53 -4.98
N LYS A 78 -8.02 1.32 -4.54
CA LYS A 78 -8.91 1.12 -3.39
C LYS A 78 -8.30 1.67 -2.08
N ALA A 79 -7.04 1.38 -1.82
CA ALA A 79 -6.38 1.83 -0.60
C ALA A 79 -6.14 3.34 -0.59
N ASP A 80 -5.78 3.92 -1.74
CA ASP A 80 -5.56 5.36 -1.92
C ASP A 80 -6.87 6.14 -1.76
N GLU A 81 -7.97 5.67 -2.35
CA GLU A 81 -9.30 6.26 -2.19
C GLU A 81 -9.71 6.32 -0.71
N GLN A 82 -9.60 5.19 0.01
CA GLN A 82 -9.93 5.15 1.43
C GLN A 82 -9.04 6.06 2.28
N CYS A 83 -7.74 6.16 1.96
CA CYS A 83 -6.84 7.09 2.65
C CYS A 83 -7.23 8.55 2.37
N ARG A 84 -7.54 8.90 1.12
CA ARG A 84 -7.97 10.26 0.77
C ARG A 84 -9.27 10.63 1.46
N GLU A 85 -10.26 9.74 1.47
CA GLU A 85 -11.51 9.94 2.21
C GLU A 85 -11.21 10.21 3.69
N TYR A 86 -10.41 9.33 4.33
CA TYR A 86 -10.00 9.50 5.72
C TYR A 86 -9.35 10.86 5.98
N PHE A 87 -8.34 11.27 5.21
CA PHE A 87 -7.60 12.53 5.45
C PHE A 87 -8.37 13.79 5.01
N SER A 88 -9.43 13.64 4.23
CA SER A 88 -10.31 14.75 3.83
C SER A 88 -11.27 15.17 4.95
N GLU A 89 -11.51 14.30 5.94
CA GLU A 89 -12.45 14.58 7.01
C GLU A 89 -11.93 15.66 7.99
N PRO A 90 -12.75 16.64 8.38
CA PRO A 90 -12.37 17.64 9.37
C PRO A 90 -12.00 17.02 10.72
N GLY A 91 -10.91 17.50 11.34
CA GLY A 91 -10.50 17.08 12.67
C GLY A 91 -9.60 15.83 12.71
N ARG A 92 -9.09 15.38 11.57
CA ARG A 92 -8.10 14.30 11.47
C ARG A 92 -6.69 14.81 11.75
N GLU A 93 -5.86 13.93 12.31
CA GLU A 93 -4.54 14.25 12.86
C GLU A 93 -3.49 14.61 11.78
N ALA A 94 -3.71 14.17 10.53
CA ALA A 94 -2.86 14.49 9.38
C ALA A 94 -3.71 15.03 8.23
N SER A 95 -3.14 15.92 7.41
CA SER A 95 -3.81 16.51 6.26
C SER A 95 -3.62 15.69 4.97
N LEU A 96 -4.50 15.90 3.99
CA LEU A 96 -4.31 15.38 2.62
C LEU A 96 -2.95 15.80 2.02
N GLU A 97 -2.46 16.99 2.33
CA GLU A 97 -1.17 17.47 1.82
C GLU A 97 0.00 16.67 2.41
N GLU A 98 -0.04 16.36 3.71
CA GLU A 98 0.96 15.52 4.37
C GLU A 98 0.93 14.09 3.83
N TYR A 99 -0.26 13.59 3.52
CA TYR A 99 -0.44 12.30 2.88
C TYR A 99 0.25 12.25 1.50
N PHE A 100 -0.01 13.21 0.62
CA PHE A 100 0.66 13.24 -0.69
C PHE A 100 2.17 13.41 -0.59
N ARG A 101 2.64 14.27 0.32
CA ARG A 101 4.08 14.43 0.58
C ARG A 101 4.72 13.12 1.08
N PHE A 102 3.97 12.27 1.77
CA PHE A 102 4.47 10.96 2.16
C PHE A 102 4.57 10.00 0.97
N LEU A 103 3.73 10.13 -0.05
CA LEU A 103 3.75 9.24 -1.22
C LEU A 103 4.79 9.63 -2.28
N ASP A 104 5.15 10.92 -2.37
CA ASP A 104 6.19 11.46 -3.26
C ASP A 104 7.60 10.97 -2.88
#